data_AF-A0A5D2PB13-F1
#
_entry.id   AF-A0A5D2PB13-F1
#
_cell.length_a   1.000
_cell.length_b   1.000
_cell.length_c   1.000
_cell.angle_alpha   90.00
_cell.angle_beta   90.00
_cell.angle_gamma   90.00
#
_symmetry.space_group_name_H-M   'P 1'
#
loop_
_entity.id
_entity.type
_entity.pdbx_description
1 polymer ?
#
loop_
_entity_poly.entity_id
_entity_poly.type
_entity_poly.pdbx_seq_one_letter_code
_entity_poly.pdbx_strand_id
1 'polypeptide(L)' 'MTKEFFAEYFKKENSKKKQALYVMNPNKFRACEFLIRSMNESMVVNKH' A
#
# COMPACT_ATOMS: atom_id res chain seq x y z
N MET A 1 -0.09 5.64 5.57
CA MET A 1 -1.56 5.61 5.51
C MET A 1 -2.02 6.95 4.98
N THR A 2 -3.03 7.02 4.12
CA THR A 2 -3.61 8.34 3.79
C THR A 2 -4.30 8.92 5.03
N LYS A 3 -4.52 10.23 5.08
CA LYS A 3 -5.12 10.89 6.24
C LYS A 3 -6.52 10.37 6.53
N GLU A 4 -7.27 10.06 5.48
CA GLU A 4 -8.65 9.56 5.52
C GLU A 4 -8.69 8.13 6.10
N PHE A 5 -7.84 7.23 5.61
CA PHE A 5 -7.72 5.87 6.15
C PHE A 5 -7.19 5.86 7.59
N PHE A 6 -6.30 6.80 7.92
CA PHE A 6 -5.79 6.94 9.29
C PHE A 6 -6.90 7.39 10.24
N ALA A 7 -7.70 8.40 9.87
CA ALA A 7 -8.86 8.83 10.66
C ALA A 7 -9.85 7.68 10.89
N GLU A 8 -10.16 6.90 9.84
CA GLU A 8 -11.09 5.78 9.93
C GLU A 8 -10.59 4.64 10.83
N TYR A 9 -9.27 4.43 10.86
CA TYR A 9 -8.62 3.41 11.68
C TYR A 9 -8.76 3.66 13.19
N PHE A 10 -8.86 4.92 13.64
CA PHE A 10 -9.02 5.25 15.06
C PHE A 10 -10.47 5.22 15.55
N LYS A 11 -11.45 5.19 14.65
CA LYS A 11 -12.87 5.12 15.05
C LYS A 11 -13.14 3.82 15.81
N LYS A 12 -13.81 3.94 16.97
CA LYS A 12 -14.09 2.81 17.86
C LYS A 12 -15.00 1.77 17.18
N GLU A 13 -15.94 2.21 16.33
CA GLU A 13 -16.79 1.30 15.53
C GLU A 13 -16.00 0.40 14.57
N ASN A 14 -14.78 0.81 14.18
CA ASN A 14 -13.95 0.09 13.22
C ASN A 14 -12.91 -0.82 13.87
N SER A 15 -12.99 -1.06 15.17
CA SER A 15 -12.05 -1.93 15.90
C SER A 15 -11.84 -3.30 15.22
N LYS A 16 -12.91 -3.91 14.72
CA LYS A 16 -12.88 -5.19 13.97
C LYS A 16 -12.33 -5.07 12.53
N LYS A 17 -12.34 -3.86 11.96
CA LYS A 17 -11.91 -3.57 10.58
C LYS A 17 -10.50 -2.98 10.50
N LYS A 18 -9.82 -2.78 11.64
CA LYS A 18 -8.46 -2.20 11.71
C LYS A 18 -7.45 -2.91 10.81
N GLN A 19 -7.50 -4.23 10.77
CA GLN A 19 -6.61 -5.02 9.91
C GLN A 19 -6.84 -4.71 8.43
N ALA A 20 -8.10 -4.68 7.99
CA ALA A 20 -8.46 -4.35 6.61
C ALA A 20 -8.05 -2.91 6.25
N LEU A 21 -8.32 -1.93 7.12
CA LEU A 21 -7.92 -0.53 6.89
C LEU A 21 -6.40 -0.36 6.77
N TYR A 22 -5.62 -1.12 7.55
CA TYR A 22 -4.17 -1.08 7.48
C TYR A 22 -3.62 -1.77 6.23
N VAL A 23 -4.14 -2.94 5.88
CA VAL A 23 -3.72 -3.71 4.70
C VAL A 23 -4.09 -2.97 3.42
N MET A 24 -5.32 -2.45 3.34
CA MET A 24 -5.85 -1.76 2.17
C MET A 24 -5.39 -0.30 2.06
N ASN A 25 -4.44 0.13 2.87
CA ASN A 25 -3.88 1.48 2.82
C ASN A 25 -3.33 1.80 1.41
N PRO A 26 -3.82 2.85 0.74
CA PRO A 26 -3.37 3.24 -0.61
C PRO A 26 -1.85 3.42 -0.76
N ASN A 27 -1.15 3.86 0.30
CA ASN A 27 0.30 4.03 0.25
C ASN A 27 1.03 2.67 0.15
N LYS A 28 0.47 1.58 0.70
CA LYS A 28 1.05 0.24 0.56
C LYS A 28 0.92 -0.25 -0.88
N PHE A 29 -0.23 -0.03 -1.52
CA PHE A 29 -0.42 -0.39 -2.92
C PHE A 29 0.54 0.36 -3.84
N ARG A 30 0.68 1.68 -3.67
CA ARG A 30 1.63 2.49 -4.45
C ARG A 30 3.08 2.03 -4.25
N ALA A 31 3.46 1.65 -3.03
CA ALA A 31 4.80 1.10 -2.78
C ALA A 31 5.01 -0.24 -3.50
N CYS A 32 4.03 -1.15 -3.46
CA CYS A 32 4.11 -2.41 -4.22
C CYS A 32 4.21 -2.17 -5.73
N GLU A 33 3.39 -1.28 -6.28
CA GLU A 33 3.44 -0.89 -7.69
C GLU A 33 4.82 -0.35 -8.07
N PHE A 34 5.39 0.54 -7.25
CA PHE A 34 6.72 1.08 -7.45
C PHE A 34 7.79 -0.03 -7.49
N LEU A 35 7.75 -0.97 -6.54
CA LEU A 35 8.69 -2.09 -6.47
C LEU A 35 8.57 -3.01 -7.69
N ILE A 36 7.35 -3.33 -8.12
CA ILE A 36 7.11 -4.15 -9.32
C ILE A 36 7.69 -3.46 -10.56
N ARG A 37 7.41 -2.16 -10.72
CA ARG A 37 7.94 -1.39 -11.86
C ARG A 37 9.46 -1.34 -11.85
N SER A 38 10.07 -1.03 -10.71
CA SER A 38 11.53 -0.99 -10.55
C SER A 38 12.18 -2.34 -10.87
N MET A 39 11.57 -3.45 -10.43
CA MET A 39 12.08 -4.79 -10.72
C MET A 39 11.96 -5.12 -12.21
N ASN A 40 10.83 -4.80 -12.84
CA ASN A 40 10.61 -5.02 -14.28
C ASN A 40 11.56 -4.18 -15.14
N GLU A 41 11.78 -2.91 -14.80
CA GLU A 41 12.74 -2.03 -15.49
C GLU A 41 14.16 -2.58 -15.39
N SER A 42 14.57 -3.06 -14.21
CA SER A 42 15.89 -3.66 -13.99
C SER A 42 16.10 -4.95 -14.80
N MET A 43 15.04 -5.72 -15.07
CA MET A 43 15.10 -6.90 -15.93
C MET A 43 15.27 -6.55 -17.42
N VAL A 44 14.79 -5.38 -17.87
CA VAL A 44 14.98 -4.91 -19.25
C VAL A 44 16.43 -4.44 -19.47
N VAL A 45 17.04 -3.77 -18.48
CA VAL A 45 18.42 -3.28 -18.57
C VAL A 45 19.45 -4.43 -18.57
N ASN A 46 19.17 -5.54 -17.88
CA ASN A 46 20.05 -6.72 -17.86
C ASN A 46 19.87 -7.68 -19.05
N LYS A 47 19.06 -7.32 -20.05
CA LYS A 47 18.78 -8.15 -21.24
C LYS A 47 19.57 -7.72 -22.48
N HIS A 48 20.56 -6.83 -22.34
CA HIS A 48 21.46 -6.36 -23.39
C HIS A 48 22.91 -6.57 -23.01
#